data_AF-A0A6F8YSR0-F1
#
_entry.id   AF-A0A6F8YSR0-F1
#
_cell.length_a   1.000
_cell.length_b   1.000
_cell.length_c   1.000
_cell.angle_alpha   90.00
_cell.angle_beta   90.00
_cell.angle_gamma   90.00
#
_symmetry.space_group_name_H-M   'P 1'
#
loop_
_entity.id
_entity.type
_entity.pdbx_description
1 polymer ?
#
loop_
_entity_poly.entity_id
_entity_poly.type
_entity_poly.pdbx_seq_one_letter_code
_entity_poly.pdbx_strand_id
1 'polypeptide(L)'
;MPAGTTWADLHVVLDWEERLRSNQDTFSPDRVDLDTYWQEVIALFEVHRQIAHYPGRPVTAAALALLRPGHRWLVEQRWPTRVPAAVSP
;
A
#
# COMPACT_ATOMS: atom_id res chain seq x y z
N MET A 1 -8.66 8.05 -10.62
CA MET A 1 -9.64 6.96 -10.52
C MET A 1 -10.05 6.56 -11.93
N PRO A 2 -10.07 5.26 -12.26
CA PRO A 2 -10.49 4.76 -13.57
C PRO A 2 -11.98 5.05 -13.81
N ALA A 3 -12.33 5.46 -15.03
CA ALA A 3 -13.72 5.77 -15.40
C ALA A 3 -14.65 4.56 -15.30
N GLY A 4 -14.11 3.34 -15.42
CA GLY A 4 -14.85 2.08 -15.30
C GLY A 4 -14.98 1.51 -13.89
N THR A 5 -14.59 2.28 -12.85
CA THR A 5 -14.72 1.81 -11.46
C THR A 5 -16.18 1.50 -11.13
N THR A 6 -16.42 0.30 -10.61
CA THR A 6 -17.72 -0.16 -10.14
C THR A 6 -17.79 -0.22 -8.62
N TRP A 7 -19.00 -0.38 -8.08
CA TRP A 7 -19.17 -0.68 -6.65
C TRP A 7 -18.56 -2.01 -6.24
N ALA A 8 -18.54 -3.00 -7.12
CA ALA A 8 -17.89 -4.28 -6.85
C ALA A 8 -16.38 -4.10 -6.62
N ASP A 9 -15.73 -3.26 -7.43
CA ASP A 9 -14.31 -2.94 -7.26
C ASP A 9 -14.05 -2.29 -5.90
N LEU A 10 -14.91 -1.34 -5.50
CA LEU A 10 -14.81 -0.68 -4.21
C LEU A 10 -15.01 -1.66 -3.04
N HIS A 11 -15.92 -2.63 -3.17
CA HIS A 11 -16.06 -3.69 -2.16
C HIS A 11 -14.78 -4.51 -2.01
N VAL A 12 -14.14 -4.89 -3.11
CA VAL A 12 -12.86 -5.60 -3.06
C VAL A 12 -11.78 -4.76 -2.37
N VAL A 13 -11.72 -3.45 -2.68
CA VAL A 13 -10.77 -2.53 -2.03
C VAL A 13 -11.05 -2.41 -0.52
N LEU A 14 -12.32 -2.32 -0.11
CA LEU A 14 -12.71 -2.26 1.30
C LEU A 14 -12.40 -3.54 2.06
N ASP A 15 -12.64 -4.70 1.45
CA ASP A 15 -12.30 -6.00 2.04
C ASP A 15 -10.78 -6.11 2.28
N TRP A 16 -9.98 -5.61 1.33
CA TRP A 16 -8.53 -5.53 1.50
C TRP A 16 -8.13 -4.54 2.58
N GLU A 17 -8.75 -3.36 2.63
CA GLU A 17 -8.53 -2.37 3.70
C GLU A 17 -8.71 -3.00 5.07
N GLU A 18 -9.82 -3.70 5.28
CA GLU A 18 -10.16 -4.28 6.59
C GLU A 18 -9.15 -5.36 7.01
N ARG A 19 -8.81 -6.27 6.10
CA ARG A 19 -7.80 -7.31 6.35
C ARG A 19 -6.43 -6.72 6.70
N LEU A 20 -6.02 -5.67 5.99
CA LEU A 20 -4.73 -5.02 6.21
C LEU A 20 -4.73 -4.21 7.50
N ARG A 21 -5.78 -3.42 7.77
CA ARG A 21 -5.90 -2.63 9.00
C ARG A 21 -5.92 -3.50 10.25
N SER A 22 -6.56 -4.68 10.18
CA SER A 22 -6.60 -5.66 11.27
C SER A 22 -5.37 -6.58 11.34
N ASN A 23 -4.38 -6.38 10.46
CA ASN A 23 -3.15 -7.18 10.37
C ASN A 23 -3.39 -8.67 10.10
N GLN A 24 -4.52 -9.02 9.48
CA GLN A 24 -4.88 -10.40 9.18
C GLN A 24 -4.23 -10.90 7.90
N ASP A 25 -3.75 -10.01 7.04
CA ASP A 25 -3.15 -10.38 5.75
C ASP A 25 -2.05 -9.38 5.34
N THR A 26 -1.35 -9.71 4.24
CA THR A 26 -0.35 -8.86 3.57
C THR A 26 -0.66 -8.76 2.08
N PHE A 27 -0.47 -7.59 1.48
CA PHE A 27 -0.81 -7.39 0.07
C PHE A 27 0.34 -7.65 -0.91
N SER A 28 0.01 -8.24 -2.05
CA SER A 28 0.79 -8.22 -3.29
C SER A 28 -0.16 -8.09 -4.50
N PRO A 29 0.26 -7.44 -5.61
CA PRO A 29 -0.65 -7.09 -6.71
C PRO A 29 -1.31 -8.30 -7.40
N ASP A 30 -0.62 -9.44 -7.44
CA ASP A 30 -1.09 -10.70 -8.02
C ASP A 30 -2.28 -11.32 -7.27
N ARG A 31 -2.61 -10.81 -6.07
CA ARG A 31 -3.71 -11.31 -5.25
C ARG A 31 -5.05 -10.65 -5.55
N VAL A 32 -5.10 -9.70 -6.48
CA VAL A 32 -6.34 -8.99 -6.80
C VAL A 32 -6.44 -8.65 -8.28
N ASP A 33 -7.57 -8.99 -8.88
CA ASP A 33 -7.90 -8.60 -10.24
C ASP A 33 -8.64 -7.26 -10.22
N LEU A 34 -7.87 -6.18 -10.16
CA LEU A 34 -8.35 -4.79 -10.17
C LEU A 34 -7.45 -3.94 -11.05
N ASP A 35 -7.98 -2.82 -11.52
CA ASP A 35 -7.19 -1.79 -12.18
C ASP A 35 -5.98 -1.39 -11.30
N THR A 36 -4.83 -1.15 -11.94
CA THR A 36 -3.58 -0.78 -11.28
C THR A 36 -3.76 0.40 -10.32
N TYR A 37 -4.64 1.36 -10.64
CA TYR A 37 -4.98 2.45 -9.74
C TYR A 37 -5.44 1.96 -8.36
N TRP A 38 -6.30 0.94 -8.31
CA TRP A 38 -6.81 0.38 -7.07
C TRP A 38 -5.79 -0.54 -6.38
N GLN A 39 -4.98 -1.28 -7.13
CA GLN A 39 -3.86 -2.04 -6.56
C GLN A 39 -2.88 -1.12 -5.82
N GLU A 40 -2.58 0.05 -6.38
CA GLU A 40 -1.71 1.05 -5.72
C GLU A 40 -2.35 1.68 -4.48
N VAL A 41 -3.68 1.84 -4.45
CA VAL A 41 -4.41 2.25 -3.24
C VAL A 41 -4.32 1.18 -2.16
N ILE A 42 -4.48 -0.09 -2.51
CA ILE A 42 -4.33 -1.19 -1.56
C ILE A 42 -2.87 -1.31 -1.08
N ALA A 43 -1.89 -1.06 -1.95
CA ALA A 43 -0.48 -1.00 -1.57
C ALA A 43 -0.20 0.10 -0.52
N LEU A 44 -0.90 1.23 -0.57
CA LEU A 44 -0.83 2.25 0.49
C LEU A 44 -1.35 1.71 1.84
N PHE A 45 -2.41 0.90 1.84
CA PHE A 45 -2.89 0.25 3.06
C PHE A 45 -1.89 -0.77 3.61
N GLU A 46 -1.21 -1.52 2.74
CA GLU A 46 -0.14 -2.44 3.16
C GLU A 46 1.04 -1.69 3.78
N VAL A 47 1.46 -0.58 3.18
CA VAL A 47 2.50 0.29 3.76
C VAL A 47 2.06 0.80 5.13
N HIS A 48 0.81 1.26 5.24
CA HIS A 48 0.27 1.72 6.52
C HIS A 48 0.19 0.59 7.56
N ARG A 49 -0.21 -0.63 7.16
CA ARG A 49 -0.20 -1.82 8.04
C ARG A 49 1.18 -2.07 8.62
N GLN A 50 2.23 -2.05 7.79
CA GLN A 50 3.59 -2.26 8.29
C GLN A 50 4.02 -1.17 9.28
N ILE A 51 3.65 0.09 9.00
CA ILE A 51 3.94 1.21 9.89
C ILE A 51 3.25 1.03 11.24
N ALA A 52 1.97 0.67 11.24
CA ALA A 52 1.13 0.57 12.44
C ALA A 52 1.43 -0.68 13.28
N HIS A 53 1.63 -1.84 12.65
CA HIS A 53 1.70 -3.13 13.34
C HIS A 53 3.13 -3.62 13.61
N TYR A 54 4.14 -3.05 12.96
CA TYR A 54 5.55 -3.39 13.22
C TYR A 54 6.37 -2.17 13.64
N PRO A 55 6.02 -1.50 14.77
CA PRO A 55 6.79 -0.37 15.26
C PRO A 55 8.27 -0.75 15.42
N GLY A 56 9.16 0.13 14.96
CA GLY A 56 10.61 -0.11 14.96
C GLY A 56 11.17 -0.82 13.71
N ARG A 57 10.33 -1.39 12.83
CA ARG A 57 10.78 -1.98 11.56
C ARG A 57 10.56 -1.04 10.37
N PRO A 58 11.52 -0.88 9.44
CA PRO A 58 11.28 -0.12 8.21
C PRO A 58 10.20 -0.78 7.36
N VAL A 59 9.52 0.02 6.53
CA VAL A 59 8.65 -0.48 5.47
C VAL A 59 9.52 -1.22 4.45
N THR A 60 9.04 -2.36 3.96
CA THR A 60 9.79 -3.18 3.00
C THR A 60 9.94 -2.47 1.65
N ALA A 61 11.09 -2.67 1.00
CA ALA A 61 11.35 -2.14 -0.34
C ALA A 61 10.31 -2.62 -1.36
N ALA A 62 9.83 -3.87 -1.21
CA ALA A 62 8.78 -4.43 -2.05
C ALA A 62 7.47 -3.64 -1.95
N ALA A 63 7.01 -3.31 -0.73
CA ALA A 63 5.78 -2.53 -0.55
C ALA A 63 5.94 -1.08 -1.07
N LEU A 64 7.12 -0.47 -0.91
CA LEU A 64 7.41 0.86 -1.44
C LEU A 64 7.49 0.90 -2.98
N ALA A 65 7.96 -0.19 -3.61
CA ALA A 65 8.05 -0.29 -5.06
C ALA A 65 6.67 -0.35 -5.75
N LEU A 66 5.62 -0.70 -5.00
CA LEU A 66 4.24 -0.69 -5.48
C LEU A 66 3.60 0.71 -5.49
N LEU A 67 4.24 1.70 -4.86
CA LEU A 67 3.71 3.05 -4.78
C LEU A 67 4.10 3.89 -6.00
N ARG A 68 3.14 4.67 -6.51
CA ARG A 68 3.45 5.76 -7.44
C ARG A 68 4.39 6.79 -6.79
N PRO A 69 5.22 7.51 -7.57
CA PRO A 69 6.17 8.48 -7.04
C PRO A 69 5.57 9.49 -6.05
N GLY A 70 4.38 10.04 -6.36
CA GLY A 70 3.71 10.99 -5.47
C GLY A 70 3.26 10.38 -4.14
N HIS A 71 2.75 9.14 -4.17
CA HIS A 71 2.36 8.40 -2.97
C HIS A 71 3.58 8.05 -2.12
N ARG A 72 4.66 7.59 -2.75
CA ARG A 72 5.93 7.31 -2.08
C ARG A 72 6.47 8.54 -1.38
N TRP A 73 6.51 9.67 -2.07
CA TRP A 73 6.95 10.94 -1.49
C TRP A 73 6.12 11.31 -0.25
N LEU A 74 4.79 11.18 -0.31
CA LEU A 74 3.92 11.46 0.83
C LEU A 74 4.22 10.57 2.04
N VAL A 75 4.46 9.26 1.82
CA VAL A 75 4.84 8.33 2.90
C VAL A 75 6.19 8.71 3.50
N GLU A 76 7.17 9.05 2.66
CA GLU A 76 8.50 9.50 3.09
C GLU A 76 8.43 10.78 3.94
N GLN A 77 7.60 11.75 3.55
CA GLN A 77 7.42 12.98 4.34
C GLN A 77 6.69 12.74 5.66
N ARG A 78 5.68 11.89 5.66
CA ARG A 78 4.84 11.66 6.84
C ARG A 78 5.49 10.74 7.87
N TRP A 79 6.30 9.78 7.42
CA TRP A 79 6.97 8.80 8.28
C TRP A 79 8.45 8.64 7.91
N PRO A 80 9.27 9.69 8.06
CA PRO A 80 10.65 9.72 7.56
C PRO A 80 11.56 8.65 8.17
N THR A 81 11.30 8.22 9.41
CA THR A 81 12.08 7.16 10.08
C THR A 81 11.64 5.74 9.71
N ARG A 82 10.56 5.61 8.93
CA ARG A 82 9.96 4.32 8.57
C ARG A 82 10.31 3.90 7.15
N VAL A 83 10.67 4.85 6.28
CA VAL A 83 11.05 4.56 4.89
C VAL A 83 12.57 4.52 4.78
N PRO A 84 13.18 3.40 4.35
CA PRO A 84 14.60 3.37 4.04
C PRO A 84 14.93 4.42 2.97
N ALA A 85 16.03 5.14 3.14
CA ALA A 85 16.56 5.99 2.07
C ALA A 85 16.73 5.13 0.80
N ALA A 86 16.30 5.65 -0.35
CA ALA A 86 16.52 4.96 -1.61
C ALA A 86 18.03 4.79 -1.79
N VAL A 87 18.51 3.54 -1.72
CA VAL A 87 19.87 3.22 -2.15
C VAL A 87 19.83 3.28 -3.66
N SER A 88 20.27 4.41 -4.23
CA SER A 88 20.58 4.46 -5.66
C SER A 88 21.64 3.40 -5.94
N PRO A 89 21.47 2.56 -6.98
CA PRO A 89 22.50 1.62 -7.40
C PRO A 89 23.77 2.35 -7.89
#